data_AF-H5TDI0-F1
#
_entry.id   AF-H5TDI0-F1
#
_cell.length_a   1.000
_cell.length_b   1.000
_cell.length_c   1.000
_cell.angle_alpha   90.00
_cell.angle_beta   90.00
_cell.angle_gamma   90.00
#
_symmetry.space_group_name_H-M   'P 1'
#
loop_
_entity.id
_entity.type
_entity.pdbx_description
1 polymer ?
#
loop_
_entity_poly.entity_id
_entity_poly.type
_entity_poly.pdbx_seq_one_letter_code
_entity_poly.pdbx_strand_id
1 'polypeptide(L)'
;METIEYAMLFAETGHLCVATLHANNANQAIERIMHLPPASSHAKRRFDLSQNIRAIFAQQLVPNIDGNGRVAAIEILLNTPLIKALIQRNEIGLLKEAMVKGQDQGMQKCVY
;
A
#
# COMPACT_ATOMS: atom_id res chain seq x y z
N MET A 1 -8.84 13.38 -10.08
CA MET A 1 -7.77 12.41 -9.72
C MET A 1 -7.76 11.29 -10.75
N GLU A 2 -7.58 11.62 -12.03
CA GLU A 2 -7.44 10.65 -13.13
C GLU A 2 -6.07 9.95 -13.09
N THR A 3 -5.09 10.57 -12.43
CA THR A 3 -3.69 10.12 -12.40
C THR A 3 -3.51 8.71 -11.84
N ILE A 4 -4.31 8.29 -10.85
CA ILE A 4 -4.25 6.92 -10.31
C ILE A 4 -4.77 5.91 -11.33
N GLU A 5 -5.83 6.24 -12.05
CA GLU A 5 -6.40 5.34 -13.07
C GLU A 5 -5.41 5.17 -14.23
N TYR A 6 -4.77 6.25 -14.69
CA TYR A 6 -3.69 6.17 -15.67
C TYR A 6 -2.49 5.36 -15.17
N ALA A 7 -2.08 5.55 -13.91
CA ALA A 7 -0.98 4.78 -13.32
C ALA A 7 -1.32 3.28 -13.23
N MET A 8 -2.55 2.93 -12.85
CA MET A 8 -3.02 1.54 -12.83
C MET A 8 -3.04 0.93 -14.24
N LEU A 9 -3.56 1.65 -15.23
CA LEU A 9 -3.59 1.18 -16.62
C LEU A 9 -2.18 0.96 -17.17
N PHE A 10 -1.25 1.89 -16.90
CA PHE A 10 0.13 1.76 -17.35
C PHE A 10 0.83 0.57 -16.68
N ALA A 11 0.58 0.34 -15.38
CA ALA A 11 1.07 -0.84 -14.67
C ALA A 11 0.48 -2.15 -15.22
N GLU A 12 -0.80 -2.16 -15.61
CA GLU A 12 -1.48 -3.33 -16.19
C GLU A 12 -0.89 -3.75 -17.54
N THR A 13 -0.36 -2.80 -18.30
CA THR A 13 0.37 -3.07 -19.56
C THR A 13 1.82 -3.51 -19.36
N GLY A 14 2.26 -3.69 -18.11
CA GLY A 14 3.59 -4.25 -17.79
C GLY A 14 4.67 -3.21 -17.48
N HIS A 15 4.33 -1.92 -17.38
CA HIS A 15 5.29 -0.87 -17.05
C HIS A 15 5.47 -0.72 -15.54
N LEU A 16 6.66 -0.28 -15.11
CA LEU A 16 6.87 0.11 -13.72
C LEU A 16 6.31 1.51 -13.48
N CYS A 17 5.30 1.59 -12.63
CA CYS A 17 4.72 2.85 -12.17
C CYS A 17 5.16 3.15 -10.74
N VAL A 18 5.67 4.37 -10.52
CA VAL A 18 5.97 4.87 -9.18
C VAL A 18 5.13 6.12 -8.97
N ALA A 19 4.36 6.14 -7.88
CA ALA A 19 3.51 7.25 -7.51
C ALA A 19 3.63 7.52 -6.02
N THR A 20 3.41 8.78 -5.63
CA THR A 20 3.35 9.19 -4.23
C THR A 20 1.91 9.46 -3.83
N LEU A 21 1.58 9.15 -2.59
CA LEU A 21 0.26 9.39 -2.03
C LEU A 21 0.42 9.86 -0.59
N HIS A 22 -0.42 10.82 -0.19
CA HIS A 22 -0.51 11.17 1.21
C HIS A 22 -1.22 10.03 1.94
N ALA A 23 -0.50 9.21 2.72
CA ALA A 23 -1.03 8.13 3.55
C ALA A 23 -0.02 7.78 4.64
N ASN A 24 -0.49 7.50 5.86
CA ASN A 24 0.41 7.24 6.99
C ASN A 24 0.84 5.78 7.10
N ASN A 25 0.12 4.86 6.43
CA ASN A 25 0.40 3.43 6.40
C ASN A 25 -0.18 2.79 5.13
N ALA A 26 0.15 1.53 4.90
CA ALA A 26 -0.27 0.79 3.71
C ALA A 26 -1.79 0.63 3.61
N ASN A 27 -2.49 0.42 4.73
CA ASN A 27 -3.96 0.31 4.76
C ASN A 27 -4.62 1.60 4.24
N GLN A 28 -4.21 2.76 4.78
CA GLN A 28 -4.74 4.06 4.35
C GLN A 28 -4.42 4.35 2.88
N ALA A 29 -3.25 3.93 2.39
CA ALA A 29 -2.90 4.09 0.98
C ALA A 29 -3.85 3.30 0.08
N ILE A 30 -4.12 2.03 0.43
CA ILE A 30 -5.08 1.20 -0.31
C ILE A 30 -6.48 1.80 -0.23
N GLU A 31 -6.96 2.18 0.95
CA GLU A 31 -8.27 2.81 1.12
C GLU A 31 -8.41 4.07 0.26
N ARG A 32 -7.38 4.93 0.19
CA ARG A 32 -7.40 6.12 -0.65
C ARG A 32 -7.45 5.81 -2.15
N ILE A 33 -6.75 4.77 -2.61
CA ILE A 33 -6.85 4.29 -4.00
C ILE A 33 -8.27 3.75 -4.27
N MET A 34 -8.87 3.07 -3.29
CA MET A 34 -10.18 2.43 -3.43
C MET A 34 -11.36 3.41 -3.42
N HIS A 35 -11.29 4.54 -2.70
CA HIS A 35 -12.40 5.49 -2.53
C HIS A 35 -12.59 6.50 -3.69
N LEU A 36 -12.03 6.23 -4.87
CA LEU A 36 -12.30 7.04 -6.05
C LEU A 36 -13.72 6.73 -6.59
N PRO A 37 -14.54 7.71 -6.98
CA PRO A 37 -15.90 7.46 -7.48
C PRO A 37 -15.89 6.78 -8.86
N PRO A 38 -16.94 6.02 -9.29
CA PRO A 38 -18.16 5.61 -8.55
C PRO A 38 -18.05 4.24 -7.85
N ALA A 39 -18.94 4.01 -6.87
CA ALA A 39 -18.98 2.83 -5.99
C ALA A 39 -19.16 1.47 -6.71
N SER A 40 -19.80 1.48 -7.88
CA SER A 40 -20.05 0.29 -8.70
C SER A 40 -18.77 -0.40 -9.18
N SER A 41 -17.65 0.33 -9.23
CA SER A 41 -16.38 -0.17 -9.77
C SER A 41 -15.43 -0.73 -8.71
N HIS A 42 -15.83 -0.76 -7.42
CA HIS A 42 -14.92 -1.16 -6.34
C HIS A 42 -14.42 -2.61 -6.47
N ALA A 43 -15.29 -3.55 -6.87
CA ALA A 43 -14.87 -4.95 -7.04
C ALA A 43 -13.80 -5.10 -8.12
N LYS A 44 -14.01 -4.47 -9.30
CA LYS A 44 -13.03 -4.47 -10.39
C LYS A 44 -11.73 -3.79 -9.95
N ARG A 45 -11.80 -2.60 -9.33
CA ARG A 45 -10.59 -1.90 -8.86
C ARG A 45 -9.81 -2.68 -7.81
N ARG A 46 -10.47 -3.35 -6.87
CA ARG A 46 -9.77 -4.24 -5.90
C ARG A 46 -9.02 -5.34 -6.63
N PHE A 47 -9.66 -5.95 -7.61
CA PHE A 47 -9.03 -6.97 -8.43
C PHE A 47 -7.81 -6.40 -9.15
N ASP A 48 -7.97 -5.34 -9.93
CA ASP A 48 -6.89 -4.70 -10.70
C ASP A 48 -5.74 -4.25 -9.79
N LEU A 49 -6.05 -3.61 -8.65
CA LEU A 49 -5.06 -3.19 -7.66
C LEU A 49 -4.27 -4.39 -7.13
N SER A 50 -4.95 -5.47 -6.76
CA SER A 50 -4.30 -6.68 -6.24
C SER A 50 -3.37 -7.36 -7.25
N GLN A 51 -3.64 -7.19 -8.56
CA GLN A 51 -2.81 -7.75 -9.62
C GLN A 51 -1.57 -6.89 -9.89
N ASN A 52 -1.74 -5.57 -9.85
CA ASN A 52 -0.74 -4.62 -10.34
C ASN A 52 0.15 -4.04 -9.24
N ILE A 53 -0.31 -3.97 -7.99
CA ILE A 53 0.50 -3.44 -6.90
C ILE A 53 1.69 -4.36 -6.61
N ARG A 54 2.87 -3.77 -6.40
CA ARG A 54 4.10 -4.53 -6.08
C ARG A 54 4.50 -4.33 -4.62
N ALA A 55 4.55 -3.08 -4.20
CA ALA A 55 4.88 -2.72 -2.83
C ALA A 55 4.22 -1.39 -2.45
N ILE A 56 4.02 -1.19 -1.15
CA ILE A 56 3.71 0.12 -0.56
C ILE A 56 4.78 0.43 0.47
N PHE A 57 5.40 1.61 0.32
CA PHE A 57 6.31 2.19 1.29
C PHE A 57 5.60 3.36 1.96
N ALA A 58 5.26 3.24 3.24
CA ALA A 58 4.71 4.35 4.00
C ALA A 58 5.79 4.88 4.94
N GLN A 59 6.04 6.18 4.86
CA GLN A 59 7.12 6.84 5.58
C GLN A 59 6.57 7.91 6.52
N GLN A 60 7.05 7.91 7.76
CA GLN A 60 6.87 9.03 8.67
C GLN A 60 8.23 9.46 9.22
N LEU A 61 8.46 10.76 9.30
CA LEU A 61 9.62 11.28 10.02
C LEU A 61 9.28 11.35 11.52
N VAL A 62 10.13 10.78 12.36
CA VAL A 62 9.99 10.84 13.83
C VAL A 62 11.18 11.56 14.45
N PRO A 63 11.02 12.22 15.60
CA PRO A 63 12.13 12.83 16.31
C PRO A 63 13.22 11.79 16.58
N ASN A 64 14.48 12.18 16.40
CA ASN A 64 15.59 11.35 16.84
C ASN A 64 15.64 11.30 18.38
N ILE A 65 16.17 10.22 18.95
CA ILE A 65 16.31 10.02 20.41
C ILE A 65 17.12 11.17 21.03
N ASP A 66 18.14 11.64 20.31
CA ASP A 66 19.03 12.72 20.76
C ASP A 66 18.39 14.12 20.64
N GLY A 67 17.11 14.22 20.20
CA GLY A 67 16.41 15.49 19.98
C GLY A 67 16.90 16.29 18.76
N ASN A 68 18.02 15.89 18.16
CA ASN A 68 18.61 16.53 17.00
C ASN A 68 18.14 15.84 15.71
N GLY A 69 17.28 16.54 14.97
CA GLY A 69 16.80 16.11 13.66
C GLY A 69 15.66 15.08 13.73
N ARG A 70 15.39 14.45 12.59
CA ARG A 70 14.35 13.44 12.42
C ARG A 70 14.89 12.25 11.64
N VAL A 71 14.40 11.06 11.97
CA VAL A 71 14.70 9.83 11.26
C VAL A 71 13.46 9.31 10.55
N ALA A 72 13.62 8.65 9.40
CA ALA A 72 12.52 8.04 8.69
C ALA A 72 12.19 6.68 9.29
N ALA A 73 10.98 6.54 9.79
CA ALA A 73 10.40 5.26 10.12
C ALA A 73 9.55 4.81 8.93
N ILE A 74 9.82 3.59 8.46
CA ILE A 74 9.29 3.07 7.20
C ILE A 74 8.47 1.81 7.49
N GLU A 75 7.28 1.77 6.92
CA GLU A 75 6.45 0.58 6.76
C GLU A 75 6.58 0.06 5.33
N ILE A 76 6.75 -1.25 5.19
CA ILE A 76 6.93 -1.93 3.91
C ILE A 76 5.89 -3.06 3.81
N LEU A 77 4.93 -2.89 2.91
CA LEU A 77 3.99 -3.94 2.48
C LEU A 77 4.44 -4.46 1.12
N LEU A 78 4.67 -5.77 0.98
CA LEU A 78 4.95 -6.42 -0.29
C LEU A 78 3.74 -7.23 -0.76
N ASN A 79 3.42 -7.22 -2.06
CA ASN A 79 2.24 -7.90 -2.58
C ASN A 79 2.46 -9.42 -2.75
N THR A 80 2.50 -10.15 -1.64
CA THR A 80 2.56 -11.62 -1.64
C THR A 80 1.20 -12.23 -2.00
N PRO A 81 1.12 -13.55 -2.29
CA PRO A 81 -0.16 -14.21 -2.56
C PRO A 81 -1.22 -13.99 -1.47
N LEU A 82 -0.81 -13.93 -0.20
CA LEU A 82 -1.69 -13.63 0.93
C LEU A 82 -2.22 -12.19 0.86
N ILE A 83 -1.34 -11.20 0.68
CA ILE A 83 -1.73 -9.79 0.57
C ILE A 83 -2.70 -9.57 -0.60
N LYS A 84 -2.40 -10.19 -1.74
CA LYS A 84 -3.27 -10.19 -2.93
C LYS A 84 -4.68 -10.70 -2.60
N ALA A 85 -4.78 -11.85 -1.91
CA ALA A 85 -6.06 -12.42 -1.52
C ALA A 85 -6.83 -11.52 -0.54
N LEU A 86 -6.15 -10.91 0.44
CA LEU A 86 -6.75 -9.99 1.40
C LEU A 86 -7.31 -8.73 0.72
N ILE A 87 -6.59 -8.16 -0.25
CA ILE A 87 -7.07 -7.01 -1.04
C ILE A 87 -8.33 -7.39 -1.85
N GLN A 88 -8.32 -8.55 -2.52
CA GLN A 88 -9.46 -9.02 -3.32
C GLN A 88 -10.72 -9.24 -2.48
N ARG A 89 -10.56 -9.80 -1.27
CA ARG A 89 -11.65 -10.06 -0.31
C ARG A 89 -12.09 -8.83 0.49
N ASN A 90 -11.42 -7.69 0.30
CA ASN A 90 -11.66 -6.46 1.07
C ASN A 90 -11.33 -6.58 2.57
N GLU A 91 -10.39 -7.45 2.93
CA GLU A 91 -9.98 -7.72 4.31
C GLU A 91 -8.75 -6.86 4.69
N ILE A 92 -8.80 -5.57 4.37
CA ILE A 92 -7.66 -4.62 4.51
C ILE A 92 -7.16 -4.52 5.95
N GLY A 93 -8.03 -4.73 6.94
CA GLY A 93 -7.67 -4.77 8.36
C GLY A 93 -6.63 -5.85 8.72
N LEU A 94 -6.59 -6.95 7.97
CA LEU A 94 -5.69 -8.09 8.22
C LEU A 94 -4.28 -7.88 7.64
N LEU A 95 -4.06 -6.86 6.82
CA LEU A 95 -2.77 -6.61 6.17
C LEU A 95 -1.64 -6.39 7.18
N LYS A 96 -1.93 -5.73 8.31
CA LYS A 96 -0.94 -5.50 9.37
C LYS A 96 -0.44 -6.81 10.00
N GLU A 97 -1.35 -7.74 10.26
CA GLU A 97 -0.98 -9.05 10.80
C GLU A 97 -0.20 -9.86 9.76
N ALA A 98 -0.61 -9.79 8.49
CA ALA A 98 0.12 -10.42 7.40
C ALA A 98 1.54 -9.85 7.23
N MET A 99 1.74 -8.54 7.40
CA MET A 99 3.07 -7.92 7.40
C MET A 99 3.97 -8.42 8.53
N VAL A 100 3.41 -8.64 9.73
CA VAL A 100 4.17 -9.21 10.86
C VAL A 100 4.65 -10.61 10.53
N LYS A 101 3.79 -11.43 9.91
CA LYS A 101 4.14 -12.80 9.51
C LYS A 101 5.12 -12.84 8.33
N GLY A 102 5.16 -11.81 7.50
CA GLY A 102 6.00 -11.71 6.30
C GLY A 102 7.34 -10.97 6.51
N GLN A 103 7.82 -10.82 7.74
CA GLN A 103 9.09 -10.16 8.03
C GLN A 103 10.28 -10.85 7.35
N ASP A 104 10.23 -12.17 7.25
CA ASP A 104 11.21 -13.00 6.54
C ASP A 104 11.30 -12.70 5.03
N GLN A 105 10.21 -12.21 4.45
CA GLN A 105 10.09 -11.81 3.05
C GLN A 105 10.45 -10.34 2.83
N GLY A 106 10.89 -9.63 3.87
CA GLY A 106 11.27 -8.20 3.80
C GLY A 106 10.12 -7.23 4.06
N MET A 107 8.97 -7.70 4.57
CA MET A 107 7.93 -6.79 5.06
C MET A 107 8.31 -6.20 6.41
N GLN A 108 7.83 -4.98 6.67
CA GLN A 108 8.05 -4.31 7.93
C GLN A 108 6.80 -3.54 8.33
N LYS A 109 6.24 -3.86 9.50
CA LYS A 109 5.24 -2.97 10.12
C LYS A 109 5.96 -1.79 10.77
N CYS A 110 5.33 -0.62 10.76
CA CYS A 110 5.79 0.45 11.62
C CYS A 110 5.24 0.25 13.04
N VAL A 111 6.10 0.36 14.04
CA VAL A 111 5.72 0.44 15.45
C VAL A 111 6.38 1.72 15.96
N TYR A 112 5.55 2.67 16.37
CA TYR A 112 5.97 3.91 17.01
C TYR A 112 5.67 3.83 18.49
#